data_AF-E0MNM4-F1
#
_entry.id   AF-E0MNM4-F1
#
_cell.length_a   1.000
_cell.length_b   1.000
_cell.length_c   1.000
_cell.angle_alpha   90.00
_cell.angle_beta   90.00
_cell.angle_gamma   90.00
#
_symmetry.space_group_name_H-M   'P 1'
#
loop_
_entity.id
_entity.type
_entity.pdbx_description
1 polymer ?
#
loop_
_entity_poly.entity_id
_entity_poly.type
_entity_poly.pdbx_seq_one_letter_code
_entity_poly.pdbx_strand_id
1 'polypeptide(L)'
;MSVKKDRTKRRWRDAPSPCIDVCKYPDGGFCKGCGMLKKEKKRFKKLSGKEERRPFLEALISRLKEQDSKNDSNRLERWVRIYSRKCAKKDVPNPLEKLKLPEPLDGPGSEKT
;
A
#
# COMPACT_ATOMS: atom_id res chain seq x y z
N MET A 1 -11.19 -31.81 7.15
CA MET A 1 -10.38 -31.06 6.17
C MET A 1 -10.22 -29.62 6.64
N SER A 2 -9.01 -29.14 6.97
CA SER A 2 -8.70 -27.70 6.97
C SER A 2 -7.22 -27.51 7.23
N VAL A 3 -6.45 -27.54 6.16
CA VAL A 3 -5.02 -27.23 6.19
C VAL A 3 -4.89 -25.75 6.57
N LYS A 4 -4.79 -25.45 7.87
CA LYS A 4 -4.35 -24.15 8.41
C LYS A 4 -2.86 -23.90 8.10
N LYS A 5 -2.39 -24.21 6.87
CA LYS A 5 -1.01 -23.96 6.43
C LYS A 5 -0.77 -22.46 6.45
N ASP A 6 -0.15 -22.03 7.55
CA ASP A 6 0.67 -20.84 7.71
C ASP A 6 0.20 -19.64 6.86
N ARG A 7 -0.96 -19.08 7.21
CA ARG A 7 -1.49 -17.86 6.58
C ARG A 7 -0.53 -16.68 6.77
N THR A 8 0.33 -16.74 7.79
CA THR A 8 1.30 -15.70 8.18
C THR A 8 2.54 -15.59 7.29
N LYS A 9 3.15 -16.71 6.86
CA LYS A 9 4.27 -16.74 5.90
C LYS A 9 3.82 -16.34 4.50
N ARG A 10 2.57 -16.67 4.15
CA ARG A 10 1.96 -16.29 2.88
C ARG A 10 1.68 -14.79 2.75
N ARG A 11 1.41 -14.08 3.86
CA ARG A 11 1.16 -12.62 3.87
C ARG A 11 2.15 -11.83 3.01
N TRP A 12 3.45 -12.09 3.16
CA TRP A 12 4.48 -11.36 2.44
C TRP A 12 4.78 -11.96 1.08
N ARG A 13 4.87 -13.29 0.98
CA ARG A 13 5.18 -13.99 -0.27
C ARG A 13 4.09 -13.83 -1.33
N ASP A 14 2.84 -13.81 -0.90
CA ASP A 14 1.66 -13.70 -1.77
C ASP A 14 1.08 -12.27 -1.79
N ALA A 15 1.73 -11.31 -1.13
CA ALA A 15 1.35 -9.89 -1.16
C ALA A 15 1.21 -9.40 -2.61
N PRO A 16 0.05 -8.85 -3.00
CA PRO A 16 -0.15 -8.38 -4.35
C PRO A 16 0.61 -7.07 -4.56
N SER A 17 0.87 -6.73 -5.83
CA SER A 17 1.52 -5.47 -6.16
C SER A 17 0.76 -4.27 -5.57
N PRO A 18 1.45 -3.33 -4.89
CA PRO A 18 0.86 -2.11 -4.30
C PRO A 18 0.36 -1.09 -5.34
N CYS A 19 0.45 -1.41 -6.63
CA CYS A 19 -0.16 -0.63 -7.70
C CYS A 19 -1.69 -0.75 -7.68
N ILE A 20 -2.39 0.39 -7.70
CA ILE A 20 -3.87 0.48 -7.77
C ILE A 20 -4.37 0.67 -9.21
N ASP A 21 -3.53 0.34 -10.19
CA ASP A 21 -3.81 0.34 -11.64
C ASP A 21 -4.14 1.69 -12.30
N VAL A 22 -4.16 2.79 -11.56
CA VAL A 22 -4.35 4.16 -12.10
C VAL A 22 -3.04 4.86 -12.48
N CYS A 23 -2.07 4.11 -13.00
CA CYS A 23 -0.70 4.59 -13.22
C CYS A 23 -0.64 5.83 -14.12
N LYS A 24 -0.31 6.98 -13.54
CA LYS A 24 0.00 8.24 -14.25
C LYS A 24 1.22 8.91 -13.60
N TYR A 25 2.27 9.12 -14.38
CA TYR A 25 3.58 9.61 -13.95
C TYR A 25 3.83 11.02 -14.54
N PRO A 26 3.45 12.10 -13.83
CA PRO A 26 3.78 13.45 -14.28
C PRO A 26 5.30 13.66 -14.24
N ASP A 27 5.87 14.25 -15.30
CA ASP A 27 7.30 14.59 -15.39
C ASP A 27 8.29 13.46 -15.09
N GLY A 28 7.90 12.20 -15.33
CA GLY A 28 8.75 11.04 -15.00
C GLY A 28 8.93 10.78 -13.50
N GLY A 29 8.21 11.51 -12.65
CA GLY A 29 8.23 11.40 -11.20
C GLY A 29 7.36 10.25 -10.67
N PHE A 30 6.77 10.46 -9.49
CA PHE A 30 5.98 9.46 -8.79
C PHE A 30 4.58 9.29 -9.40
N CYS A 31 4.08 8.05 -9.39
CA CYS A 31 2.70 7.79 -9.78
C CYS A 31 1.73 8.57 -8.88
N LYS A 32 0.84 9.39 -9.46
CA LYS A 32 -0.16 10.15 -8.69
C LYS A 32 -1.16 9.29 -7.92
N GLY A 33 -1.26 8.00 -8.27
CA GLY A 33 -2.15 7.04 -7.62
C GLY A 33 -1.48 6.31 -6.46
N CYS A 34 -0.43 5.55 -6.75
CA CYS A 34 0.23 4.69 -5.77
C CYS A 34 1.57 5.21 -5.24
N GLY A 35 2.03 6.41 -5.64
CA GLY A 35 3.28 7.02 -5.14
C GLY A 35 4.58 6.34 -5.61
N MET A 36 4.47 5.24 -6.35
CA MET A 36 5.63 4.49 -6.86
C MET A 36 6.19 5.09 -8.14
N LEU A 37 7.51 4.98 -8.34
CA LEU A 37 8.17 5.19 -9.63
C LEU A 37 7.93 4.01 -10.58
N LYS A 38 8.07 4.27 -11.89
CA LYS A 38 7.97 3.23 -12.92
C LYS A 38 9.01 2.10 -12.70
N LYS A 39 10.23 2.46 -12.28
CA LYS A 39 11.29 1.50 -11.94
C LYS A 39 10.97 0.67 -10.68
N GLU A 40 10.37 1.29 -9.67
CA GLU A 40 9.94 0.61 -8.44
C GLU A 40 8.82 -0.41 -8.73
N LYS A 41 7.89 -0.10 -9.63
CA LYS A 41 6.85 -1.04 -10.09
C LYS A 41 7.44 -2.30 -10.72
N LYS A 42 8.48 -2.15 -11.56
CA LYS A 42 9.19 -3.30 -12.13
C LYS A 42 9.98 -4.07 -11.07
N ARG A 43 10.66 -3.36 -10.16
CA ARG A 43 11.44 -3.95 -9.07
C ARG A 43 10.56 -4.79 -8.13
N PHE A 44 9.37 -4.32 -7.79
CA PHE A 44 8.46 -5.04 -6.88
C PHE A 44 8.13 -6.47 -7.36
N LYS A 45 8.02 -6.68 -8.68
CA LYS A 45 7.77 -8.03 -9.24
C LYS A 45 8.92 -9.01 -8.98
N LYS A 46 10.14 -8.51 -8.77
CA LYS A 46 11.32 -9.30 -8.46
C LYS A 46 11.51 -9.51 -6.95
N LEU A 47 10.89 -8.66 -6.11
CA LEU A 47 11.00 -8.78 -4.66
C LEU A 47 10.23 -10.00 -4.17
N SER A 48 10.89 -10.80 -3.35
CA SER A 48 10.33 -12.03 -2.79
C SER A 48 10.46 -12.03 -1.26
N GLY A 49 9.41 -12.49 -0.60
CA GLY A 49 9.42 -12.64 0.86
C GLY A 49 9.28 -11.33 1.65
N LYS A 50 9.41 -11.49 2.97
CA LYS A 50 9.14 -10.43 3.97
C LYS A 50 10.22 -9.37 4.00
N GLU A 51 11.48 -9.78 3.97
CA GLU A 51 12.63 -8.89 4.18
C GLU A 51 12.77 -7.84 3.08
N GLU A 52 12.31 -8.14 1.85
CA GLU A 52 12.31 -7.18 0.76
C GLU A 52 11.00 -6.38 0.66
N ARG A 53 9.85 -7.04 0.79
CA ARG A 53 8.53 -6.40 0.58
C ARG A 53 8.10 -5.52 1.73
N ARG A 54 8.48 -5.86 2.96
CA ARG A 54 8.15 -5.07 4.14
C ARG A 54 8.78 -3.66 4.08
N PRO A 55 10.12 -3.50 3.99
CA PRO A 55 10.72 -2.17 3.91
C PRO A 55 10.28 -1.41 2.65
N PHE A 56 9.97 -2.10 1.55
CA PHE A 56 9.41 -1.47 0.36
C PHE A 56 8.05 -0.81 0.62
N LEU A 57 7.12 -1.53 1.27
CA LEU A 57 5.81 -1.00 1.60
C LEU A 57 5.89 0.10 2.67
N GLU A 58 6.77 -0.04 3.67
CA GLU A 58 7.03 1.00 4.67
C GLU A 58 7.52 2.30 4.01
N ALA A 59 8.52 2.22 3.14
CA ALA A 59 9.02 3.38 2.40
C ALA A 59 7.92 4.02 1.51
N LEU A 60 7.04 3.20 0.92
CA LEU A 60 5.94 3.68 0.11
C LEU A 60 4.92 4.46 0.95
N ILE A 61 4.55 3.93 2.13
CA ILE A 61 3.63 4.58 3.06
C ILE A 61 4.20 5.93 3.53
N SER A 62 5.47 5.96 3.95
CA SER A 62 6.12 7.21 4.38
C SER A 62 6.11 8.25 3.27
N ARG A 63 6.38 7.84 2.02
CA ARG A 63 6.33 8.76 0.87
C ARG A 63 4.91 9.26 0.60
N LEU A 64 3.92 8.38 0.64
CA LEU A 64 2.52 8.76 0.45
C LEU A 64 2.10 9.76 1.53
N LYS A 65 2.49 9.53 2.79
CA LYS A 65 2.25 10.45 3.91
C LYS A 65 2.88 11.82 3.67
N GLU A 66 4.15 11.85 3.28
CA GLU A 66 4.83 13.12 2.98
C GLU A 66 4.15 13.90 1.85
N GLN A 67 3.71 13.19 0.81
CA GLN A 67 2.95 13.80 -0.30
C GLN A 67 1.58 14.31 0.13
N ASP A 68 0.96 13.60 1.08
CA ASP A 68 -0.32 13.95 1.67
C ASP A 68 -0.22 15.30 2.38
N SER A 69 0.78 15.45 3.25
CA SER A 69 1.06 16.69 3.97
C SER A 69 1.43 17.86 3.05
N LYS A 70 2.07 17.59 1.90
CA LYS A 70 2.48 18.64 0.95
C LYS A 70 1.35 19.16 0.06
N ASN A 71 0.33 18.35 -0.22
CA ASN A 71 -0.70 18.68 -1.22
C ASN A 71 -2.13 18.58 -0.66
N ASP A 72 -2.30 18.49 0.66
CA ASP A 72 -3.58 18.24 1.34
C ASP A 72 -4.32 17.01 0.75
N SER A 73 -3.61 15.88 0.81
CA SER A 73 -3.76 14.67 -0.02
C SER A 73 -4.96 13.72 0.17
N ASN A 74 -5.22 13.15 1.34
CA ASN A 74 -5.95 11.85 1.49
C ASN A 74 -5.53 10.69 0.54
N ARG A 75 -4.36 10.77 -0.08
CA ARG A 75 -3.85 9.78 -1.05
C ARG A 75 -3.49 8.48 -0.35
N LEU A 76 -2.87 8.57 0.83
CA LEU A 76 -2.51 7.39 1.62
C LEU A 76 -3.77 6.58 1.98
N GLU A 77 -4.80 7.23 2.53
CA GLU A 77 -6.04 6.56 2.92
C GLU A 77 -6.72 5.88 1.73
N ARG A 78 -6.88 6.61 0.61
CA ARG A 78 -7.46 6.05 -0.62
C ARG A 78 -6.66 4.85 -1.11
N TRP A 79 -5.33 4.93 -1.07
CA TRP A 79 -4.45 3.84 -1.46
C TRP A 79 -4.61 2.63 -0.53
N VAL A 80 -4.61 2.83 0.79
CA VAL A 80 -4.83 1.77 1.81
C VAL A 80 -6.15 1.06 1.56
N ARG A 81 -7.24 1.82 1.33
CA ARG A 81 -8.57 1.27 1.07
C ARG A 81 -8.61 0.39 -0.18
N ILE A 82 -8.03 0.87 -1.29
CA ILE A 82 -8.00 0.11 -2.56
C ILE A 82 -7.09 -1.11 -2.43
N TYR A 83 -5.91 -0.96 -1.81
CA TYR A 83 -4.96 -2.05 -1.65
C TYR A 83 -5.51 -3.15 -0.74
N SER A 84 -6.21 -2.78 0.33
CA SER A 84 -6.88 -3.74 1.24
C SER A 84 -7.96 -4.54 0.51
N ARG A 85 -8.79 -3.88 -0.31
CA ARG A 85 -9.78 -4.55 -1.18
C ARG A 85 -9.11 -5.50 -2.18
N LYS A 86 -7.94 -5.12 -2.71
CA LYS A 86 -7.16 -5.97 -3.63
C LYS A 86 -6.60 -7.20 -2.94
N CYS A 87 -6.16 -7.09 -1.69
CA CYS A 87 -5.73 -8.23 -0.88
C CYS A 87 -6.92 -9.17 -0.59
N ALA A 88 -8.07 -8.61 -0.18
CA ALA A 88 -9.29 -9.39 0.05
C ALA A 88 -9.76 -10.13 -1.22
N LYS A 89 -9.78 -9.46 -2.38
CA LYS A 89 -10.14 -10.07 -3.67
C LYS A 89 -9.23 -11.24 -4.07
N LYS A 90 -7.98 -11.25 -3.59
CA LYS A 90 -6.99 -12.29 -3.87
C LYS A 90 -6.89 -13.34 -2.77
N ASP A 91 -7.74 -13.27 -1.74
CA ASP A 91 -7.69 -14.14 -0.55
C ASP A 91 -6.30 -14.17 0.11
N VAL A 92 -5.60 -13.03 0.12
CA VAL A 92 -4.27 -12.89 0.72
C VAL A 92 -4.33 -11.99 1.95
N PRO A 93 -3.62 -12.35 3.05
CA PRO A 93 -3.59 -11.52 4.23
C PRO A 93 -3.01 -10.15 3.89
N ASN A 94 -3.66 -9.09 4.35
CA ASN A 94 -3.21 -7.74 4.07
C ASN A 94 -1.87 -7.47 4.80
N PRO A 95 -0.77 -7.16 4.08
CA PRO A 95 0.49 -6.87 4.73
C PRO A 95 0.46 -5.56 5.52
N LEU A 96 -0.47 -4.65 5.21
CA LEU A 96 -0.61 -3.37 5.91
C LEU A 96 -1.03 -3.53 7.37
N GLU A 97 -1.74 -4.59 7.75
CA GLU A 97 -2.14 -4.82 9.15
C GLU A 97 -0.96 -4.99 10.10
N LYS A 98 0.21 -5.39 9.56
CA LYS A 98 1.45 -5.55 10.34
C LYS A 98 2.37 -4.34 10.24
N LEU A 99 2.08 -3.42 9.33
CA LEU A 99 2.75 -2.13 9.28
C LEU A 99 1.94 -1.22 10.21
N LYS A 100 2.60 -0.56 11.16
CA LYS A 100 1.93 0.54 11.88
C LYS A 100 1.66 1.61 10.83
N LEU A 101 0.46 1.61 10.26
CA LEU A 101 -0.02 2.78 9.53
C LEU A 101 0.02 3.94 10.53
N PRO A 102 0.41 5.15 10.12
CA PRO A 102 0.16 6.30 10.96
C PRO A 102 -1.33 6.29 11.27
N GLU A 103 -1.68 6.30 12.56
CA GLU A 103 -3.07 6.46 12.97
C GLU A 103 -3.63 7.66 12.21
N PRO A 104 -4.88 7.61 11.73
CA PRO A 104 -5.51 8.81 11.19
C PRO A 104 -5.33 9.88 12.25
N LEU A 105 -4.60 10.95 11.90
CA LEU A 105 -4.65 12.16 12.70
C LEU A 105 -6.11 12.56 12.60
N ASP A 106 -6.83 12.37 13.70
CA ASP A 106 -8.22 12.73 13.86
C ASP A 106 -8.39 14.15 13.31
N GLY A 107 -8.85 14.23 12.06
CA GLY A 107 -9.28 15.47 11.43
C GLY A 107 -10.76 15.56 11.75
N PRO A 108 -11.24 16.70 12.29
CA PRO A 108 -12.57 16.80 12.84
C PRO A 108 -13.59 16.35 11.80
N GLY A 109 -14.45 15.45 12.26
CA GLY A 109 -15.51 14.85 11.47
C GLY A 109 -16.30 15.92 10.71
N SER A 110 -16.56 15.62 9.44
CA SER A 110 -17.60 16.29 8.68
C SER A 110 -18.95 16.05 9.37
N GLU A 111 -19.32 16.92 10.30
CA GLU A 111 -20.70 17.12 10.71
C GLU A 111 -21.41 17.80 9.52
N LYS A 112 -22.29 17.05 8.86
CA LYS A 112 -23.18 17.60 7.84
C LYS A 112 -24.26 18.39 8.58
N THR A 113 -24.31 19.69 8.35
CA THR A 113 -25.53 20.50 8.55
C THR A 113 -26.45 20.30 7.34
#